data_AF-A0A978TLJ3-F1
#
_entry.id   AF-A0A978TLJ3-F1
#
_cell.length_a   1.000
_cell.length_b   1.000
_cell.length_c   1.000
_cell.angle_alpha   90.00
_cell.angle_beta   90.00
_cell.angle_gamma   90.00
#
_symmetry.space_group_name_H-M   'P 1'
#
loop_
_entity.id
_entity.type
_entity.pdbx_description
1 polymer ?
#
loop_
_entity_poly.entity_id
_entity_poly.type
_entity_poly.pdbx_seq_one_letter_code
_entity_poly.pdbx_strand_id
1 'polypeptide(L)'
;MAPSTTCLILGAIVNIGIVCHSATAQTSEPDVDAFVEALRLAAPPDSLDDGMYSEWQVLPETLQGWSEQCLERSVTPEQFEADPEMARSVVGCVAEWQLAEQFSASGDELTAVRGAACWWMTGEASGCESGFTADYVEQVLNFYQEQLRSPQS
;
A
#
# COMPACT_ATOMS: atom_id res chain seq x y z
N MET A 1 17.12 23.90 -12.13
CA MET A 1 16.38 24.87 -12.96
C MET A 1 15.56 25.73 -12.01
N ALA A 2 15.91 27.01 -11.88
CA ALA A 2 15.20 27.93 -11.00
C ALA A 2 13.95 28.48 -11.73
N PRO A 3 12.77 28.55 -11.11
CA PRO A 3 11.65 29.24 -11.71
C PRO A 3 11.88 30.76 -11.62
N SER A 4 12.14 31.40 -12.75
CA SER A 4 12.07 32.85 -12.90
C SER A 4 10.61 33.27 -12.83
N THR A 5 10.24 33.99 -11.79
CA THR A 5 8.92 34.61 -11.64
C THR A 5 8.93 36.00 -12.29
N THR A 6 8.26 36.15 -13.43
CA THR A 6 7.92 37.46 -14.00
C THR A 6 6.43 37.73 -13.77
N CYS A 7 6.11 38.59 -12.80
CA CYS A 7 4.76 39.15 -12.65
C CYS A 7 4.66 40.43 -13.50
N LEU A 8 3.78 40.42 -14.50
CA LEU A 8 3.40 41.63 -15.24
C LEU A 8 2.43 42.46 -14.40
N ILE A 9 2.77 43.72 -14.14
CA ILE A 9 1.92 44.69 -13.46
C ILE A 9 1.32 45.61 -14.54
N LEU A 10 0.02 45.48 -14.81
CA LEU A 10 -0.76 46.55 -15.44
C LEU A 10 -1.88 46.94 -14.47
N GLY A 11 -1.80 48.19 -14.05
CA GLY A 11 -2.63 48.75 -12.99
C GLY A 11 -4.08 48.97 -13.42
N ALA A 12 -4.98 48.68 -12.49
CA ALA A 12 -6.14 49.48 -12.15
C ALA A 12 -6.64 48.98 -10.78
N ILE A 13 -6.99 49.92 -9.92
CA ILE A 13 -7.29 49.72 -8.50
C ILE A 13 -8.59 48.91 -8.35
N VAL A 14 -8.46 47.62 -8.07
CA VAL A 14 -9.50 46.81 -7.41
C VAL A 14 -8.79 45.93 -6.40
N ASN A 15 -9.20 46.06 -5.14
CA ASN A 15 -8.66 45.36 -3.98
C ASN A 15 -9.03 43.86 -4.07
N ILE A 16 -8.36 43.11 -4.94
CA ILE A 16 -8.41 41.64 -4.98
C ILE A 16 -7.04 41.19 -4.50
N GLY A 17 -6.97 40.75 -3.24
CA GLY A 17 -5.80 40.08 -2.71
C GLY A 17 -5.53 38.84 -3.56
N ILE A 18 -4.49 38.89 -4.38
CA ILE A 18 -3.96 37.72 -5.06
C ILE A 18 -3.26 36.89 -3.99
N VAL A 19 -3.99 35.93 -3.42
CA VAL A 19 -3.37 34.86 -2.65
C VAL A 19 -2.68 33.96 -3.65
N CYS A 20 -1.36 34.05 -3.75
CA CYS A 20 -0.55 32.99 -4.33
C CYS A 20 -0.79 31.73 -3.49
N HIS A 21 -1.73 30.89 -3.93
CA HIS A 21 -1.87 29.56 -3.37
C HIS A 21 -0.68 28.76 -3.89
N SER A 22 0.34 28.61 -3.06
CA SER A 22 1.26 27.49 -3.22
C SER A 22 0.42 26.23 -3.14
N ALA A 23 0.20 25.56 -4.27
CA ALA A 23 -0.34 24.22 -4.27
C ALA A 23 0.72 23.31 -3.65
N THR A 24 0.67 23.14 -2.32
CA THR A 24 1.32 22.00 -1.69
C THR A 24 0.59 20.77 -2.22
N ALA A 25 1.28 19.90 -2.96
CA ALA A 25 0.76 18.57 -3.25
C ALA A 25 0.36 17.96 -1.90
N GLN A 26 -0.94 17.67 -1.73
CA GLN A 26 -1.43 17.01 -0.53
C GLN A 26 -0.91 15.58 -0.60
N THR A 27 0.11 15.26 0.19
CA THR A 27 0.54 13.88 0.40
C THR A 27 -0.54 13.24 1.27
N SER A 28 -1.44 12.49 0.64
CA SER A 28 -2.38 11.62 1.37
C SER A 28 -1.59 10.54 2.10
N GLU A 29 -2.00 10.23 3.32
CA GLU A 29 -1.53 9.02 4.01
C GLU A 29 -2.03 7.80 3.24
N PRO A 30 -1.25 6.71 3.13
CA PRO A 30 -1.70 5.50 2.44
C PRO A 30 -2.95 4.90 3.07
N ASP A 31 -3.88 4.46 2.21
CA ASP A 31 -5.11 3.79 2.61
C ASP A 31 -4.85 2.29 2.83
N VAL A 32 -4.90 1.86 4.09
CA VAL A 32 -4.59 0.48 4.47
C VAL A 32 -5.59 -0.51 3.86
N ASP A 33 -6.89 -0.18 3.84
CA ASP A 33 -7.92 -1.08 3.32
C ASP A 33 -7.76 -1.26 1.80
N ALA A 34 -7.47 -0.18 1.08
CA ALA A 34 -7.18 -0.26 -0.35
C ALA A 34 -5.95 -1.13 -0.64
N PHE A 35 -4.91 -1.05 0.20
CA PHE A 35 -3.71 -1.85 0.03
C PHE A 35 -3.92 -3.33 0.35
N VAL A 36 -4.61 -3.63 1.46
CA VAL A 36 -4.98 -5.01 1.83
C VAL A 36 -5.78 -5.67 0.71
N GLU A 37 -6.75 -4.96 0.14
CA GLU A 37 -7.54 -5.48 -0.97
C GLU A 37 -6.72 -5.62 -2.26
N ALA A 38 -5.81 -4.69 -2.53
CA ALA A 38 -4.90 -4.78 -3.67
C ALA A 38 -3.98 -6.01 -3.59
N LEU A 39 -3.47 -6.34 -2.40
CA LEU A 39 -2.69 -7.56 -2.17
C LEU A 39 -3.52 -8.82 -2.46
N ARG A 40 -4.78 -8.86 -2.01
CA ARG A 40 -5.71 -9.97 -2.24
C ARG A 40 -5.98 -10.19 -3.72
N LEU A 41 -6.22 -9.11 -4.47
CA LEU A 41 -6.50 -9.16 -5.90
C LEU A 41 -5.28 -9.51 -6.75
N ALA A 42 -4.09 -9.11 -6.30
CA ALA A 42 -2.82 -9.45 -6.97
C ALA A 42 -2.28 -10.83 -6.57
N ALA A 43 -2.84 -11.46 -5.54
CA ALA A 43 -2.41 -12.78 -5.08
C ALA A 43 -2.47 -13.77 -6.26
N PRO A 44 -1.41 -14.58 -6.47
CA PRO A 44 -1.46 -15.66 -7.44
C PRO A 44 -2.68 -16.56 -7.22
N PRO A 45 -3.22 -17.18 -8.28
CA PRO A 45 -4.36 -18.09 -8.13
C PRO A 45 -4.01 -19.18 -7.13
N ASP A 46 -4.86 -19.34 -6.13
CA ASP A 46 -4.74 -20.39 -5.12
C ASP A 46 -4.63 -21.76 -5.80
N SER A 47 -3.52 -22.44 -5.56
CA SER A 47 -3.32 -23.79 -6.04
C SER A 47 -3.31 -24.71 -4.82
N LEU A 48 -4.07 -25.81 -4.89
CA LEU A 48 -4.30 -26.73 -3.76
C LEU A 48 -3.01 -27.30 -3.12
N ASP A 49 -1.84 -27.10 -3.71
CA ASP A 49 -0.56 -27.68 -3.32
C ASP A 49 0.59 -26.65 -3.17
N ASP A 50 0.36 -25.34 -3.18
CA ASP A 50 1.43 -24.34 -2.99
C ASP A 50 1.83 -24.13 -1.52
N GLY A 51 1.03 -24.62 -0.57
CA GLY A 51 1.30 -24.49 0.86
C GLY A 51 1.10 -23.08 1.40
N MET A 52 0.40 -22.23 0.65
CA MET A 52 -0.02 -20.90 1.06
C MET A 52 -1.44 -20.95 1.64
N TYR A 53 -1.79 -19.95 2.45
CA TYR A 53 -3.07 -19.91 3.14
C TYR A 53 -3.72 -18.53 3.02
N SER A 54 -5.05 -18.54 3.06
CA SER A 54 -5.98 -17.44 2.84
C SER A 54 -5.96 -16.86 1.42
N GLU A 55 -6.87 -15.92 1.18
CA GLU A 55 -6.94 -15.13 -0.05
C GLU A 55 -5.67 -14.27 -0.30
N TRP A 56 -4.82 -14.08 0.71
CA TRP A 56 -3.57 -13.32 0.59
C TRP A 56 -2.33 -14.19 0.37
N GLN A 57 -2.49 -15.51 0.31
CA GLN A 57 -1.44 -16.48 -0.01
C GLN A 57 -0.21 -16.32 0.91
N VAL A 58 -0.43 -16.48 2.21
CA VAL A 58 0.61 -16.32 3.26
C VAL A 58 1.21 -17.67 3.63
N LEU A 59 2.54 -17.71 3.75
CA LEU A 59 3.29 -18.88 4.21
C LEU A 59 3.06 -19.16 5.72
N PRO A 60 2.96 -20.43 6.14
CA PRO A 60 2.85 -20.81 7.55
C PRO A 60 3.93 -20.24 8.46
N GLU A 61 5.19 -20.23 8.01
CA GLU A 61 6.32 -19.70 8.77
C GLU A 61 6.21 -18.20 9.03
N THR A 62 5.59 -17.47 8.12
CA THR A 62 5.34 -16.03 8.23
C THR A 62 4.15 -15.76 9.15
N LEU A 63 3.08 -16.55 9.00
CA LEU A 63 1.85 -16.44 9.79
C LEU A 63 2.10 -16.51 11.30
N GLN A 64 3.02 -17.36 11.75
CA GLN A 64 3.31 -17.48 13.18
C GLN A 64 3.76 -16.14 13.77
N GLY A 65 4.76 -15.50 13.16
CA GLY A 65 5.27 -14.22 13.65
C GLY A 65 4.23 -13.10 13.55
N TRP A 66 3.44 -13.07 12.48
CA TRP A 66 2.41 -12.06 12.28
C TRP A 66 1.26 -12.18 13.29
N SER A 67 0.75 -13.40 13.51
CA SER A 67 -0.34 -13.62 14.45
C SER A 67 0.05 -13.31 15.89
N GLU A 68 1.27 -13.66 16.31
CA GLU A 68 1.78 -13.31 17.64
C GLU A 68 1.88 -11.79 17.83
N GLN A 69 2.30 -11.05 16.81
CA GLN A 69 2.44 -9.59 16.88
C GLN A 69 1.09 -8.86 16.80
N CYS A 70 0.16 -9.34 15.97
CA CYS A 70 -1.10 -8.65 15.69
C CYS A 70 -2.27 -9.07 16.59
N LEU A 71 -2.26 -10.31 17.08
CA LEU A 71 -3.35 -10.87 17.91
C LEU A 71 -2.90 -11.29 19.31
N GLU A 72 -1.62 -11.14 19.64
CA GLU A 72 -1.01 -11.58 20.91
C GLU A 72 -1.19 -13.09 21.18
N ARG A 73 -1.40 -13.87 20.12
CA ARG A 73 -1.53 -15.33 20.15
C ARG A 73 -1.15 -15.94 18.81
N SER A 74 -0.63 -17.16 18.83
CA SER A 74 -0.39 -17.91 17.59
C SER A 74 -1.72 -18.35 16.95
N VAL A 75 -1.75 -18.33 15.61
CA VAL A 75 -2.85 -18.84 14.77
C VAL A 75 -2.30 -19.98 13.90
N THR A 76 -3.04 -21.08 13.75
CA THR A 76 -2.63 -22.16 12.84
C THR A 76 -3.01 -21.83 11.40
N PRO A 77 -2.31 -22.39 10.40
CA PRO A 77 -2.66 -22.19 8.99
C PRO A 77 -4.12 -22.55 8.67
N GLU A 78 -4.66 -23.62 9.27
CA GLU A 78 -6.06 -24.04 9.06
C GLU A 78 -7.06 -23.07 9.68
N GLN A 79 -6.72 -22.46 10.83
CA GLN A 79 -7.55 -21.42 11.44
C GLN A 79 -7.55 -20.15 10.59
N PHE A 80 -6.40 -19.81 10.01
CA PHE A 80 -6.24 -18.66 9.14
C PHE A 80 -7.02 -18.83 7.82
N GLU A 81 -6.98 -20.02 7.22
CA GLU A 81 -7.77 -20.37 6.04
C GLU A 81 -9.28 -20.34 6.31
N ALA A 82 -9.70 -20.89 7.45
CA ALA A 82 -11.12 -21.07 7.75
C ALA A 82 -11.85 -19.80 8.17
N ASP A 83 -11.13 -18.71 8.49
CA ASP A 83 -11.69 -17.46 8.99
C ASP A 83 -11.12 -16.26 8.22
N PRO A 84 -11.76 -15.87 7.10
CA PRO A 84 -11.32 -14.75 6.27
C PRO A 84 -11.32 -13.40 6.99
N GLU A 85 -12.18 -13.21 8.01
CA GLU A 85 -12.20 -11.97 8.79
C GLU A 85 -10.97 -11.88 9.71
N MET A 86 -10.63 -12.98 10.38
CA MET A 86 -9.38 -13.06 11.14
C MET A 86 -8.17 -12.93 10.23
N ALA A 87 -8.19 -13.55 9.05
CA ALA A 87 -7.09 -13.44 8.09
C ALA A 87 -6.87 -11.99 7.66
N ARG A 88 -7.95 -11.29 7.27
CA ARG A 88 -7.92 -9.87 6.93
C ARG A 88 -7.39 -9.02 8.08
N SER A 89 -7.77 -9.32 9.32
CA SER A 89 -7.32 -8.57 10.50
C SER A 89 -5.80 -8.68 10.71
N VAL A 90 -5.23 -9.89 10.60
CA VAL A 90 -3.77 -10.09 10.70
C VAL A 90 -3.05 -9.40 9.53
N VAL A 91 -3.53 -9.59 8.30
CA VAL A 91 -2.92 -8.96 7.11
C VAL A 91 -2.98 -7.44 7.21
N GLY A 92 -4.12 -6.88 7.62
CA GLY A 92 -4.31 -5.44 7.79
C GLY A 92 -3.35 -4.83 8.81
N CYS A 93 -3.16 -5.47 9.96
CA CYS A 93 -2.19 -5.04 10.96
C CYS A 93 -0.75 -4.98 10.41
N VAL A 94 -0.31 -6.01 9.67
CA VAL A 94 1.03 -6.04 9.07
C VAL A 94 1.16 -5.02 7.94
N ALA A 95 0.13 -4.90 7.11
CA ALA A 95 0.05 -3.95 6.01
C ALA A 95 0.12 -2.51 6.50
N GLU A 96 -0.60 -2.16 7.57
CA GLU A 96 -0.54 -0.84 8.22
C GLU A 96 0.87 -0.50 8.67
N TRP A 97 1.51 -1.41 9.42
CA TRP A 97 2.88 -1.21 9.88
C TRP A 97 3.86 -1.01 8.74
N GLN A 98 3.81 -1.88 7.71
CA GLN A 98 4.73 -1.79 6.58
C GLN A 98 4.50 -0.54 5.74
N LEU A 99 3.24 -0.16 5.47
CA LEU A 99 2.92 1.07 4.75
C LEU A 99 3.39 2.30 5.50
N ALA A 100 3.18 2.36 6.81
CA ALA A 100 3.63 3.48 7.64
C ALA A 100 5.15 3.64 7.60
N GLU A 101 5.90 2.54 7.67
CA GLU A 101 7.36 2.54 7.54
C GLU A 101 7.81 3.07 6.17
N GLN A 102 7.23 2.55 5.08
CA GLN A 102 7.61 2.98 3.73
C GLN A 102 7.18 4.42 3.42
N PHE A 103 6.07 4.87 3.96
CA PHE A 103 5.60 6.25 3.82
C PHE A 103 6.48 7.23 4.61
N SER A 104 6.87 6.87 5.83
CA SER A 104 7.83 7.64 6.63
C SER A 104 9.17 7.82 5.90
N ALA A 105 9.62 6.78 5.20
CA ALA A 105 10.88 6.82 4.44
C ALA A 105 10.79 7.64 3.13
N SER A 106 9.65 7.63 2.45
CA SER A 106 9.51 8.20 1.10
C SER A 106 8.79 9.54 1.05
N GLY A 107 7.85 9.78 1.96
CA GLY A 107 6.90 10.90 1.91
C GLY A 107 5.93 10.86 0.72
N ASP A 108 5.86 9.74 -0.01
CA ASP A 108 5.05 9.56 -1.21
C ASP A 108 4.27 8.25 -1.13
N GLU A 109 2.95 8.36 -1.27
CA GLU A 109 2.02 7.25 -1.08
C GLU A 109 2.26 6.09 -2.06
N LEU A 110 2.42 6.37 -3.36
CA LEU A 110 2.63 5.32 -4.35
C LEU A 110 4.02 4.68 -4.23
N THR A 111 5.03 5.45 -3.81
CA THR A 111 6.34 4.90 -3.47
C THR A 111 6.25 3.99 -2.25
N ALA A 112 5.45 4.37 -1.24
CA ALA A 112 5.21 3.56 -0.05
C ALA A 112 4.52 2.23 -0.39
N VAL A 113 3.44 2.29 -1.19
CA VAL A 113 2.70 1.11 -1.66
C VAL A 113 3.60 0.20 -2.49
N ARG A 114 4.42 0.75 -3.39
CA ARG A 114 5.40 -0.04 -4.17
C ARG A 114 6.37 -0.77 -3.25
N GLY A 115 6.95 -0.06 -2.28
CA GLY A 115 7.92 -0.64 -1.33
C GLY A 115 7.28 -1.72 -0.46
N ALA A 116 6.07 -1.49 0.01
CA ALA A 116 5.32 -2.46 0.80
C ALA A 116 4.94 -3.71 -0.02
N ALA A 117 4.52 -3.55 -1.27
CA ALA A 117 4.24 -4.67 -2.17
C ALA A 117 5.51 -5.49 -2.50
N CYS A 118 6.66 -4.82 -2.68
CA CYS A 118 7.93 -5.51 -2.87
C CYS A 118 8.34 -6.30 -1.62
N TRP A 119 8.17 -5.69 -0.44
CA TRP A 119 8.43 -6.34 0.85
C TRP A 119 7.52 -7.53 1.06
N TRP A 120 6.25 -7.43 0.67
CA TRP A 120 5.30 -8.54 0.75
C TRP A 120 5.80 -9.80 0.04
N MET A 121 6.41 -9.64 -1.13
CA MET A 121 6.91 -10.76 -1.95
C MET A 121 8.29 -11.27 -1.54
N THR A 122 9.13 -10.41 -0.95
CA THR A 122 10.58 -10.69 -0.86
C THR A 122 11.17 -10.50 0.54
N GLY A 123 10.44 -9.86 1.44
CA GLY A 123 10.96 -9.37 2.72
C GLY A 123 11.80 -8.10 2.63
N GLU A 124 11.99 -7.53 1.42
CA GLU A 124 12.79 -6.32 1.17
C GLU A 124 11.94 -5.26 0.44
N ALA A 125 12.11 -3.98 0.77
CA ALA A 125 11.33 -2.90 0.14
C ALA A 125 11.82 -2.50 -1.27
N SER A 126 12.87 -3.14 -1.78
CA SER A 126 13.50 -2.82 -3.07
C SER A 126 14.03 -4.10 -3.74
N GLY A 127 14.44 -4.03 -5.01
CA GLY A 127 14.86 -5.21 -5.77
C GLY A 127 13.75 -5.86 -6.59
N CYS A 128 12.56 -5.24 -6.64
CA CYS A 128 11.41 -5.67 -7.44
C CYS A 128 11.25 -4.86 -8.73
N GLU A 129 12.36 -4.54 -9.41
CA GLU A 129 12.33 -3.75 -10.66
C GLU A 129 12.31 -4.61 -11.94
N SER A 130 12.39 -5.93 -11.81
CA SER A 130 12.30 -6.85 -12.96
C SER A 130 11.72 -8.23 -12.62
N GLY A 131 11.23 -8.93 -13.64
CA GLY A 131 10.73 -10.29 -13.51
C GLY A 131 9.39 -10.37 -12.78
N PHE A 132 9.09 -11.57 -12.24
CA PHE A 132 7.79 -11.87 -11.64
C PHE A 132 7.41 -10.92 -10.48
N THR A 133 8.38 -10.53 -9.64
CA THR A 133 8.12 -9.62 -8.53
C THR A 133 7.78 -8.21 -8.99
N ALA A 134 8.34 -7.74 -10.11
CA ALA A 134 7.94 -6.47 -10.70
C ALA A 134 6.51 -6.53 -11.24
N ASP A 135 6.15 -7.61 -11.96
CA ASP A 135 4.80 -7.80 -12.47
C ASP A 135 3.76 -7.87 -11.35
N TYR A 136 4.09 -8.51 -10.22
CA TYR A 136 3.25 -8.52 -9.03
C TYR A 136 3.09 -7.12 -8.43
N VAL A 137 4.19 -6.39 -8.22
CA VAL A 137 4.17 -5.03 -7.66
C VAL A 137 3.36 -4.07 -8.54
N GLU A 138 3.46 -4.19 -9.86
CA GLU A 138 2.65 -3.39 -10.79
C GLU A 138 1.15 -3.71 -10.67
N GLN A 139 0.78 -4.99 -10.52
CA GLN A 139 -0.62 -5.37 -10.29
C GLN A 139 -1.16 -4.79 -8.97
N VAL A 140 -0.40 -4.87 -7.89
CA VAL A 140 -0.79 -4.27 -6.59
C VAL A 140 -1.01 -2.77 -6.74
N LEU A 141 -0.09 -2.05 -7.40
CA LEU A 141 -0.23 -0.60 -7.62
C LEU A 141 -1.48 -0.26 -8.44
N ASN A 142 -1.80 -1.07 -9.47
CA ASN A 142 -3.00 -0.87 -10.27
C ASN A 142 -4.27 -1.06 -9.45
N PHE A 143 -4.39 -2.19 -8.73
CA PHE A 143 -5.55 -2.46 -7.89
C PHE A 143 -5.71 -1.43 -6.77
N TYR A 144 -4.62 -1.02 -6.14
CA TYR A 144 -4.64 0.03 -5.12
C TYR A 144 -5.27 1.32 -5.66
N GLN A 145 -4.80 1.79 -6.81
CA GLN A 145 -5.36 2.99 -7.44
C GLN A 145 -6.83 2.82 -7.87
N GLU A 146 -7.24 1.61 -8.25
CA GLU A 146 -8.64 1.31 -8.56
C GLU A 146 -9.53 1.41 -7.31
N GLN A 147 -9.08 0.87 -6.17
CA GLN A 147 -9.81 0.98 -4.89
C GLN A 147 -9.96 2.45 -4.45
N LEU A 148 -8.93 3.27 -4.61
CA LEU A 148 -9.01 4.71 -4.30
C LEU A 148 -10.04 5.46 -5.18
N ARG A 149 -10.26 5.01 -6.42
CA ARG A 149 -11.22 5.63 -7.35
C ARG A 149 -12.65 5.15 -7.11
N SER A 150 -12.81 3.94 -6.58
CA SER A 150 -14.10 3.31 -6.29
C SER A 150 -14.09 2.78 -4.86
N PRO A 151 -14.14 3.66 -3.84
CA PRO A 151 -14.20 3.22 -2.46
C PRO A 151 -15.43 2.33 -2.31
N GLN A 152 -15.21 1.04 -2.02
CA GLN A 152 -16.32 0.13 -1.77
C GLN A 152 -17.02 0.58 -0.49
N SER A 153 -18.28 0.98 -0.65
CA SER A 153 -19.18 1.50 0.38
C SER A 153 -19.75 0.43 1.28
#